data_AF-I1R0W0-F1
#
_entry.id   AF-I1R0W0-F1
#
_cell.length_a   1.000
_cell.length_b   1.000
_cell.length_c   1.000
_cell.angle_alpha   90.00
_cell.angle_beta   90.00
_cell.angle_gamma   90.00
#
_symmetry.space_group_name_H-M   'P 1'
#
loop_
_entity.id
_entity.type
_entity.pdbx_description
1 polymer ?
#
loop_
_entity_poly.entity_id
_entity_poly.type
_entity_poly.pdbx_seq_one_letter_code
_entity_poly.pdbx_strand_id
1 'polypeptide(L)' 'CTPLHWAAIRGNYEVCTVLVHAGTKEELTLKDSGGFTPVELANDKGHRHLSYILVGSSSINYKI' A
#
# COMPACT_ATOMS: atom_id res chain seq x y z
N CYS A 1 8.83 -6.48 -6.14
CA CYS A 1 7.65 -5.83 -6.75
C CYS A 1 6.44 -6.75 -6.75
N THR A 2 5.39 -6.39 -6.00
CA THR A 2 4.09 -7.11 -6.00
C THR A 2 3.06 -6.30 -6.80
N PRO A 3 1.97 -6.92 -7.29
CA PRO A 3 0.89 -6.19 -7.95
C PRO A 3 0.31 -5.06 -7.08
N LEU A 4 0.37 -5.19 -5.75
CA LEU A 4 -0.07 -4.14 -4.83
C LEU A 4 0.81 -2.88 -4.87
N HIS A 5 2.13 -3.03 -5.09
CA HIS A 5 3.03 -1.88 -5.29
C HIS A 5 2.65 -1.07 -6.53
N TRP A 6 2.34 -1.75 -7.65
CA TRP A 6 1.90 -1.10 -8.88
C TRP A 6 0.55 -0.39 -8.73
N ALA A 7 -0.40 -1.02 -8.05
CA ALA A 7 -1.70 -0.40 -7.76
C ALA A 7 -1.55 0.85 -6.89
N ALA A 8 -0.67 0.79 -5.88
CA ALA A 8 -0.33 1.91 -5.00
C ALA A 8 0.33 3.07 -5.76
N ILE A 9 1.28 2.78 -6.65
CA ILE A 9 1.93 3.80 -7.51
C ILE A 9 0.89 4.49 -8.42
N ARG A 10 -0.10 3.74 -8.92
CA ARG A 10 -1.14 4.28 -9.80
C ARG A 10 -2.26 5.02 -9.08
N GLY A 11 -2.34 4.91 -7.75
CA GLY A 11 -3.45 5.53 -7.01
C GLY A 11 -4.79 4.80 -7.16
N ASN A 12 -4.80 3.56 -7.65
CA ASN A 12 -6.02 2.84 -7.97
C ASN A 12 -6.64 2.18 -6.73
N TYR A 13 -7.52 2.91 -6.05
CA TYR A 13 -8.21 2.47 -4.84
C TYR A 13 -8.92 1.12 -4.98
N GLU A 14 -9.70 0.94 -6.06
CA GLU A 14 -10.46 -0.29 -6.29
C GLU A 14 -9.55 -1.51 -6.45
N VAL A 15 -8.47 -1.35 -7.23
CA VAL A 15 -7.48 -2.42 -7.46
C VAL A 15 -6.75 -2.75 -6.17
N CYS A 16 -6.31 -1.74 -5.41
CA CYS A 16 -5.71 -1.94 -4.10
C CYS A 16 -6.69 -2.68 -3.16
N THR A 17 -7.97 -2.33 -3.15
CA THR A 17 -8.96 -2.98 -2.29
C THR A 17 -9.14 -4.45 -2.64
N VAL A 18 -9.26 -4.78 -3.93
CA VAL A 18 -9.38 -6.17 -4.40
C VAL A 18 -8.12 -6.96 -4.04
N LEU A 19 -6.93 -6.40 -4.28
CA LEU A 19 -5.66 -7.06 -3.97
C LEU A 19 -5.46 -7.28 -2.47
N VAL A 20 -5.88 -6.33 -1.62
CA VAL A 20 -5.80 -6.49 -0.16
C VAL A 20 -6.78 -7.55 0.35
N HIS A 21 -7.96 -7.68 -0.27
CA HIS A 21 -8.92 -8.71 0.10
C HIS A 21 -8.56 -10.10 -0.45
N ALA A 22 -7.92 -10.16 -1.62
CA ALA A 22 -7.53 -11.41 -2.26
C ALA A 22 -6.15 -11.92 -1.80
N GLY A 23 -5.27 -11.01 -1.38
CA GLY A 23 -3.90 -11.29 -0.99
C GLY A 23 -3.73 -11.58 0.50
N THR A 24 -2.47 -11.71 0.93
CA THR A 24 -2.14 -11.91 2.34
C THR A 24 -1.73 -10.59 3.00
N LYS A 25 -1.91 -10.49 4.33
CA LYS A 25 -1.49 -9.31 5.10
C LYS A 25 0.02 -9.04 5.01
N GLU A 26 0.82 -10.08 4.74
CA GLU A 26 2.26 -9.93 4.55
C GLU A 26 2.59 -9.06 3.34
N GLU A 27 1.78 -9.10 2.27
CA GLU A 27 1.98 -8.31 1.06
C GLU A 27 1.90 -6.80 1.28
N LEU A 28 1.21 -6.36 2.34
CA LEU A 28 1.14 -4.95 2.76
C LEU A 28 2.49 -4.45 3.28
N THR A 29 3.32 -5.35 3.81
CA THR A 29 4.59 -5.06 4.48
C THR A 29 5.81 -5.40 3.63
N LEU A 30 5.61 -6.12 2.53
CA LEU A 30 6.66 -6.43 1.59
C LEU A 30 7.24 -5.15 1.00
N LYS A 31 8.57 -5.11 0.93
CA LYS A 31 9.30 -4.03 0.30
C LYS A 31 9.61 -4.37 -1.15
N ASP A 32 9.50 -3.38 -2.02
CA ASP A 32 9.94 -3.48 -3.40
C ASP A 32 11.47 -3.51 -3.51
N SER A 33 11.99 -3.66 -4.74
CA SER A 33 13.42 -3.52 -5.06
C SER A 33 14.01 -2.18 -4.61
N GLY A 34 13.20 -1.13 -4.49
CA GLY A 34 13.60 0.15 -3.91
C GLY A 34 13.59 0.21 -2.37
N GLY A 35 13.20 -0.86 -1.68
CA GLY A 35 13.10 -0.89 -0.23
C GLY A 35 11.82 -0.26 0.35
N PHE A 36 10.84 0.06 -0.50
CA PHE A 36 9.59 0.72 -0.12
C PHE A 36 8.42 -0.25 -0.09
N THR A 37 7.56 -0.12 0.91
CA THR A 37 6.26 -0.77 1.00
C THR A 37 5.25 -0.15 0.03
N PRO A 38 4.15 -0.84 -0.30
CA PRO A 38 3.11 -0.27 -1.15
C PRO A 38 2.52 1.02 -0.56
N VAL A 39 2.36 1.14 0.77
CA VAL A 39 1.85 2.36 1.40
C VAL A 39 2.84 3.54 1.29
N GLU A 40 4.14 3.29 1.38
CA GLU A 40 5.17 4.32 1.18
C GLU A 40 5.16 4.82 -0.26
N LEU A 41 5.03 3.91 -1.24
CA LEU A 41 4.90 4.29 -2.66
C LEU A 41 3.63 5.10 -2.94
N ALA A 42 2.50 4.73 -2.35
CA ALA A 42 1.27 5.51 -2.48
C ALA A 42 1.46 6.93 -1.90
N ASN A 43 2.11 7.06 -0.75
CA ASN A 43 2.38 8.35 -0.12
C ASN A 43 3.37 9.20 -0.92
N ASP A 44 4.44 8.60 -1.47
CA ASP A 44 5.39 9.27 -2.37
C ASP A 44 4.69 9.86 -3.61
N LYS A 45 3.70 9.13 -4.16
CA LYS A 45 2.87 9.59 -5.28
C LYS A 45 1.71 10.50 -4.89
N GLY A 46 1.55 10.82 -3.60
CA GLY A 46 0.49 11.69 -3.11
C GLY A 46 -0.88 11.03 -2.98
N HIS A 47 -0.97 9.71 -3.15
CA HIS A 47 -2.18 8.91 -3.01
C HIS A 47 -2.47 8.57 -1.54
N ARG A 48 -2.48 9.60 -0.68
CA ARG A 48 -2.63 9.47 0.78
C ARG A 48 -3.92 8.73 1.19
N HIS A 49 -4.97 8.82 0.37
CA HIS A 49 -6.24 8.14 0.58
C HIS A 49 -6.12 6.61 0.55
N LEU A 50 -5.09 6.05 -0.11
CA LEU A 50 -4.81 4.61 -0.12
C LEU A 50 -4.23 4.10 1.20
N SER A 51 -3.75 4.99 2.08
CA SER A 51 -3.16 4.59 3.37
C SER A 51 -4.13 3.77 4.20
N TYR A 52 -5.42 4.04 4.14
CA TYR A 52 -6.41 3.32 4.96
C TYR A 52 -6.51 1.84 4.58
N ILE A 53 -6.42 1.53 3.29
CA ILE A 53 -6.53 0.15 2.79
C ILE A 53 -5.18 -0.57 2.78
N LEU A 54 -4.07 0.15 2.54
CA LEU A 54 -2.72 -0.42 2.48
C LEU A 54 -2.07 -0.61 3.85
N VAL A 55 -2.52 0.10 4.89
CA VAL A 55 -2.00 -0.04 6.28
C VAL A 55 -2.77 -1.07 7.12
N GLY A 56 -3.72 -1.78 6.51
CA GLY A 56 -4.60 -2.80 7.09
C GLY A 56 -4.19 -3.36 8.46
N SER A 57 -4.67 -2.70 9.53
CA SER A 57 -4.64 -3.12 10.94
C SER A 57 -3.31 -3.14 11.72
N SER A 58 -2.22 -2.50 11.28
CA SER A 58 -1.03 -2.39 12.15
C SER A 58 -0.35 -1.03 12.08
N SER A 59 -0.46 -0.32 13.22
CA SER A 59 0.20 0.93 13.56
C SER A 59 -0.10 2.12 12.66
N ILE A 60 -1.17 2.82 13.04
CA ILE A 60 -1.37 4.24 12.79
C ILE A 60 -0.19 4.97 13.47
N ASN A 61 0.90 5.20 12.73
CA ASN A 61 1.95 6.14 13.11
C ASN A 61 2.00 7.27 12.08
N TYR A 62 0.85 7.92 11.89
CA TYR A 62 0.85 9.28 11.35
C TYR A 62 1.42 10.17 12.46
N LYS A 63 2.75 10.37 12.43
CA LYS A 63 3.39 11.44 13.20
C LYS A 63 2.90 12.77 12.60
N ILE A 64 1.88 13.32 13.25
CA ILE A 64 1.53 14.75 13.21
C ILE A 64 2.74 15.62 13.59
#